data_AF-A0A3C0C8Q9-F1
#
_entry.id   AF-A0A3C0C8Q9-F1
#
_cell.length_a   1.000
_cell.length_b   1.000
_cell.length_c   1.000
_cell.angle_alpha   90.00
_cell.angle_beta   90.00
_cell.angle_gamma   90.00
#
_symmetry.space_group_name_H-M   'P 1'
#
loop_
_entity.id
_entity.type
_entity.pdbx_description
1 polymer ?
#
loop_
_entity_poly.entity_id
_entity_poly.type
_entity_poly.pdbx_seq_one_letter_code
_entity_poly.pdbx_strand_id
1 'polypeptide(L)'
;MFEFINFKDEAVALTKWLISIPSVTTTKGEADIAEAVWRALKDTDYFKENPDNLIYVPHQDMVHHSICALVKCADEKQSDTVCLLCHCDTSGND
;
A
#
# COMPACT_ATOMS: atom_id res chain seq x y z
N MET A 1 -16.43 19.71 -10.53
CA MET A 1 -15.43 19.81 -11.62
C MET A 1 -14.09 19.48 -10.98
N PHE A 2 -13.76 18.19 -10.93
CA PHE A 2 -12.48 17.75 -10.38
C PHE A 2 -11.45 17.88 -11.50
N GLU A 3 -10.51 18.81 -11.37
CA GLU A 3 -9.28 18.78 -12.15
C GLU A 3 -8.63 17.44 -11.87
N PHE A 4 -8.51 16.59 -12.90
CA PHE A 4 -7.66 15.42 -12.82
C PHE A 4 -6.26 15.91 -12.48
N ILE A 5 -5.80 15.63 -11.27
CA ILE A 5 -4.40 15.81 -10.91
C ILE A 5 -3.60 15.03 -11.95
N ASN A 6 -2.60 15.67 -12.56
CA ASN A 6 -1.71 15.02 -13.50
C ASN A 6 -1.07 13.81 -12.78
N PHE A 7 -1.16 12.61 -13.36
CA PHE A 7 -0.58 11.38 -12.79
C PHE A 7 0.86 11.57 -12.31
N LYS A 8 1.67 12.36 -13.03
CA LYS A 8 3.04 12.68 -12.63
C LYS A 8 3.08 13.42 -11.29
N ASP A 9 2.23 14.42 -11.10
CA ASP A 9 2.24 15.24 -9.90
C ASP A 9 1.71 14.45 -8.70
N GLU A 10 0.69 13.60 -8.91
CA GLU A 10 0.20 12.66 -7.90
C GLU A 10 1.28 11.63 -7.52
N ALA A 11 1.94 11.01 -8.49
CA ALA A 11 3.01 10.06 -8.24
C ALA A 11 4.17 10.72 -7.48
N VAL A 12 4.54 11.96 -7.80
CA VAL A 12 5.56 12.72 -7.08
C VAL A 12 5.11 13.03 -5.65
N ALA A 13 3.87 13.44 -5.44
CA ALA A 13 3.34 13.71 -4.10
C ALA A 13 3.29 12.44 -3.24
N LEU A 14 2.80 11.32 -3.79
CA LEU A 14 2.76 10.03 -3.13
C LEU A 14 4.18 9.55 -2.79
N THR A 15 5.11 9.65 -3.73
CA THR A 15 6.52 9.29 -3.49
C THR A 15 7.12 10.13 -2.37
N LYS A 16 6.89 11.46 -2.37
CA LYS A 16 7.36 12.36 -1.30
C LYS A 16 6.78 11.99 0.07
N TRP A 17 5.52 11.58 0.12
CA TRP A 17 4.90 11.11 1.35
C TRP A 17 5.53 9.79 1.82
N LEU A 18 5.70 8.81 0.94
CA LEU A 18 6.33 7.52 1.28
C LEU A 18 7.76 7.70 1.83
N ILE A 19 8.61 8.50 1.17
CA ILE A 19 9.98 8.74 1.65
C ILE A 19 10.05 9.55 2.94
N SER A 20 8.96 10.22 3.34
CA SER A 20 8.91 10.96 4.59
C SER A 20 8.72 10.05 5.81
N ILE A 21 8.40 8.77 5.58
CA ILE A 21 8.24 7.73 6.59
C ILE A 21 9.49 6.83 6.56
N PRO A 22 10.42 6.94 7.51
CA PRO A 22 11.61 6.09 7.54
C PRO A 22 11.20 4.62 7.67
N SER A 23 11.71 3.76 6.78
CA SER A 23 11.40 2.33 6.73
C SER A 23 12.65 1.45 6.72
N VAL A 24 13.67 1.82 7.49
CA VAL A 24 14.93 1.08 7.53
C VAL A 24 14.70 -0.36 8.00
N THR A 25 15.22 -1.35 7.26
CA THR A 25 15.10 -2.78 7.61
C THR A 25 15.58 -3.04 9.04
N THR A 26 14.92 -3.95 9.76
CA THR A 26 15.16 -4.29 11.18
C THR A 26 14.81 -3.20 12.19
N THR A 27 14.13 -2.14 11.75
CA THR A 27 13.63 -1.08 12.62
C THR A 27 12.11 -1.07 12.64
N LYS A 28 11.52 -0.41 13.63
CA LYS A 28 10.06 -0.21 13.70
C LYS A 28 9.50 0.51 12.45
N GLY A 29 10.35 1.22 11.69
CA GLY A 29 9.96 1.91 10.47
C GLY A 29 9.28 1.01 9.43
N GLU A 30 9.63 -0.28 9.37
CA GLU A 30 8.99 -1.25 8.49
C GLU A 30 7.50 -1.42 8.81
N ALA A 31 7.15 -1.50 10.10
CA ALA A 31 5.77 -1.58 10.56
C ALA A 31 5.03 -0.24 10.34
N ASP A 32 5.70 0.88 10.64
CA ASP A 32 5.10 2.22 10.55
C ASP A 32 4.71 2.57 9.09
N ILE A 33 5.57 2.26 8.10
CA ILE A 33 5.23 2.50 6.69
C ILE A 33 4.12 1.56 6.19
N ALA A 34 4.13 0.30 6.62
CA ALA A 34 3.10 -0.66 6.24
C ALA A 34 1.73 -0.25 6.80
N GLU A 35 1.66 0.21 8.05
CA GLU A 35 0.43 0.73 8.64
C GLU A 35 -0.07 1.97 7.88
N ALA A 36 0.83 2.90 7.56
CA ALA A 36 0.48 4.13 6.85
C ALA A 36 -0.11 3.84 5.46
N VAL A 37 0.53 2.96 4.68
CA VAL A 37 0.04 2.55 3.35
C VAL A 37 -1.29 1.82 3.47
N TRP A 38 -1.44 0.91 4.43
CA TRP A 38 -2.70 0.19 4.63
C TRP A 38 -3.86 1.14 4.97
N ARG A 39 -3.64 2.11 5.87
CA ARG A 39 -4.64 3.13 6.21
C ARG A 39 -5.01 3.99 5.01
N ALA A 40 -4.02 4.42 4.21
CA ALA A 40 -4.27 5.22 3.01
C ALA A 40 -5.10 4.44 1.98
N LEU A 41 -4.78 3.16 1.74
CA LEU A 41 -5.58 2.29 0.85
C LEU A 41 -6.99 2.08 1.40
N LYS A 42 -7.12 1.80 2.70
CA LYS A 42 -8.42 1.60 3.37
C LYS A 42 -9.35 2.80 3.23
N ASP A 43 -8.79 4.01 3.13
CA ASP A 43 -9.57 5.24 2.98
C ASP A 43 -10.00 5.55 1.53
N THR A 44 -9.56 4.76 0.55
CA THR A 44 -10.07 4.87 -0.84
C THR A 44 -11.50 4.35 -0.94
N ASP A 45 -12.28 4.90 -1.88
CA ASP A 45 -13.68 4.50 -2.09
C ASP A 45 -13.80 3.01 -2.39
N TYR A 46 -12.89 2.45 -3.19
CA TYR A 46 -12.91 1.04 -3.55
C TYR A 46 -12.79 0.12 -2.33
N PHE A 47 -11.84 0.37 -1.43
CA PHE A 47 -11.62 -0.48 -0.26
C PHE A 47 -12.59 -0.18 0.90
N LYS A 48 -13.23 1.00 0.92
CA LYS A 48 -14.39 1.24 1.77
C LYS A 48 -15.58 0.39 1.37
N GLU A 49 -15.82 0.23 0.07
CA GLU A 49 -16.89 -0.61 -0.48
C GLU A 49 -16.54 -2.11 -0.44
N ASN A 50 -15.26 -2.46 -0.51
CA ASN A 50 -14.76 -3.83 -0.57
C ASN A 50 -13.69 -4.10 0.51
N PRO A 51 -14.03 -4.02 1.82
CA PRO A 51 -13.04 -4.10 2.90
C PRO A 51 -12.31 -5.44 2.97
N ASP A 52 -12.98 -6.54 2.60
CA ASP A 52 -12.39 -7.89 2.61
C ASP A 52 -11.29 -8.07 1.55
N ASN A 53 -11.22 -7.17 0.56
CA ASN A 53 -10.18 -7.19 -0.47
C ASN A 53 -8.89 -6.47 -0.03
N LEU A 54 -8.83 -5.92 1.19
CA LEU A 54 -7.63 -5.30 1.75
C LEU A 54 -7.24 -5.99 3.06
N ILE A 55 -6.20 -6.81 3.01
CA ILE A 55 -5.76 -7.64 4.13
C ILE A 55 -4.43 -7.10 4.67
N TYR A 56 -4.40 -6.83 5.98
CA TYR A 56 -3.18 -6.52 6.73
C TYR A 56 -2.66 -7.81 7.36
N VAL A 57 -1.66 -8.41 6.72
CA VAL A 57 -1.19 -9.76 7.03
C VAL A 57 -0.10 -9.69 8.08
N PRO A 58 -0.33 -10.14 9.33
CA PRO A 58 0.70 -10.13 10.37
C PRO A 58 1.81 -11.13 10.05
N HIS A 59 3.05 -10.73 10.31
CA HIS A 59 4.22 -11.61 10.31
C HIS A 59 4.30 -12.38 11.64
N GLN A 60 5.26 -13.30 11.75
CA GLN A 60 5.42 -14.13 12.96
C GLN A 60 5.72 -13.32 14.24
N ASP A 61 6.38 -12.17 14.10
CA ASP A 61 6.69 -11.29 15.24
C ASP A 61 5.52 -10.41 15.67
N MET A 62 4.40 -10.43 14.94
CA MET A 62 3.20 -9.61 15.15
C MET A 62 3.41 -8.09 15.11
N VAL A 63 4.64 -7.63 14.84
CA VAL A 63 5.00 -6.22 14.69
C VAL A 63 4.94 -5.84 13.22
N HIS A 64 5.57 -6.65 12.38
CA HIS A 64 5.63 -6.41 10.94
C HIS A 64 4.43 -7.02 10.23
N HIS A 65 4.06 -6.37 9.13
CA HIS A 65 2.89 -6.74 8.36
C HIS A 65 3.16 -6.56 6.88
N SER A 66 2.59 -7.46 6.08
CA SER A 66 2.44 -7.27 4.63
C SER A 66 1.03 -6.77 4.31
N ILE A 67 0.88 -6.14 3.16
CA ILE A 67 -0.41 -5.68 2.67
C ILE A 67 -0.77 -6.47 1.42
N CYS A 68 -1.96 -7.05 1.41
CA CYS A 68 -2.56 -7.63 0.20
C CYS A 68 -3.77 -6.78 -0.18
N ALA A 69 -3.78 -6.23 -1.40
CA ALA A 69 -4.82 -5.36 -1.90
C ALA A 69 -5.31 -5.88 -3.26
N LEU A 70 -6.55 -6.36 -3.31
CA LEU A 70 -7.16 -6.92 -4.52
C LEU A 70 -8.17 -5.95 -5.11
N VAL A 71 -7.95 -5.52 -6.35
CA VAL A 71 -8.95 -4.77 -7.12
C VAL A 71 -9.54 -5.70 -8.17
N LYS A 72 -10.82 -6.04 -8.01
CA LYS A 72 -11.58 -6.86 -8.95
C LYS A 72 -12.11 -6.00 -10.11
N CYS A 73 -12.05 -6.57 -11.31
CA CYS A 73 -12.74 -6.01 -12.47
C CYS A 73 -14.27 -6.02 -12.22
N ALA A 74 -14.98 -5.07 -12.83
CA ALA A 74 -16.44 -5.06 -12.81
C ALA A 74 -17.05 -6.25 -13.58
N ASP A 75 -16.30 -6.85 -14.51
CA ASP A 75 -16.70 -8.08 -15.19
C ASP A 75 -16.34 -9.31 -14.34
N GLU A 76 -17.34 -9.92 -13.73
CA GLU A 76 -17.20 -11.12 -12.88
C GLU A 76 -16.66 -12.34 -13.64
N LYS A 77 -16.68 -12.33 -14.98
CA LYS A 77 -16.12 -13.42 -15.80
C LYS A 77 -14.61 -13.32 -15.95
N GLN A 78 -14.01 -12.17 -15.63
CA GLN A 78 -12.57 -12.01 -15.74
C GLN A 78 -11.87 -12.76 -14.62
N SER A 79 -11.17 -13.84 -14.97
CA SER A 79 -10.41 -14.68 -14.03
C SER A 79 -8.93 -14.34 -13.95
N ASP A 80 -8.39 -13.67 -14.97
CA ASP A 80 -6.98 -13.34 -15.01
C ASP A 80 -6.65 -12.24 -13.99
N THR A 81 -5.62 -12.47 -13.19
CA THR A 81 -5.18 -11.55 -12.15
C THR A 81 -3.73 -11.13 -12.40
N VAL A 82 -3.48 -9.83 -12.45
CA VAL A 82 -2.12 -9.28 -12.47
C VAL A 82 -1.66 -9.10 -11.03
N CYS A 83 -0.56 -9.77 -10.66
CA CYS A 83 0.05 -9.63 -9.34
C CYS A 83 1.22 -8.65 -9.40
N LEU A 84 1.14 -7.56 -8.63
CA LEU A 84 2.23 -6.61 -8.45
C LEU A 84 2.86 -6.87 -7.08
N LEU A 85 4.18 -7.05 -7.05
CA LEU A 85 4.96 -7.29 -5.83
C LEU A 85 5.97 -6.16 -5.64
N CYS A 86 6.01 -5.62 -4.44
CA CYS A 86 6.99 -4.63 -4.00
C CYS A 86 7.33 -4.84 -2.52
N HIS A 87 8.40 -4.20 -2.08
CA HIS A 87 8.76 -4.08 -0.67
C HIS A 87 8.73 -2.59 -0.28
N CYS A 88 8.49 -2.30 1.01
CA CYS A 88 8.39 -0.93 1.51
C CYS A 88 9.61 -0.51 2.35
N ASP A 89 10.46 -1.46 2.72
CA ASP A 89 11.64 -1.23 3.52
C ASP A 89 12.81 -0.67 2.68
N THR A 90 13.69 0.05 3.35
CA THR A 90 14.94 0.55 2.78
C THR A 90 16.12 -0.06 3.51
N SER A 91 17.21 -0.34 2.80
CA SER A 91 18.46 -0.77 3.45
C SER A 91 19.00 0.31 4.39
N GLY A 92 19.44 -0.11 5.58
CA GLY A 92 20.33 0.70 6.40
C GLY A 92 21.72 0.76 5.79
N ASN A 93 22.39 1.89 5.92
CA ASN A 93 23.84 1.96 5.71
C ASN A 93 24.48 1.83 7.10
N ASP A 94 25.17 0.73 7.34
CA ASP A 94 26.17 0.66 8.42
C ASP A 94 27.29 1.69 8.17
#